data_AF-A0A653VIR0-F1
#
_entry.id   AF-A0A653VIR0-F1
#
_cell.length_a   1.000
_cell.length_b   1.000
_cell.length_c   1.000
_cell.angle_alpha   90.00
_cell.angle_beta   90.00
_cell.angle_gamma   90.00
#
_symmetry.space_group_name_H-M   'P 1'
#
loop_
_entity.id
_entity.type
_entity.pdbx_description
1 polymer ?
#
loop_
_entity_poly.entity_id
_entity_poly.type
_entity_poly.pdbx_seq_one_letter_code
_entity_poly.pdbx_strand_id
1 'polypeptide(L)'
;METSFSARVWNWYADDEYEKLLSFLQLCYGLEFLALEAKQQSESIPYCPACEVWSEKMLRIKDFADNYGNDIPVDIKNELLSIFESCDNLSSDAFHCDDQFMFSHNEWASIRNAAINCLARIEWCTLQAYAPEFEGRARNVLYGVPYKET
;
A
#
# COMPACT_ATOMS: atom_id res chain seq x y z
N MET A 1 4.55 8.95 25.54
CA MET A 1 4.29 7.54 25.23
C MET A 1 3.91 7.54 23.77
N GLU A 2 4.77 6.99 22.90
CA GLU A 2 4.42 6.91 21.47
C GLU A 2 3.24 5.95 21.33
N THR A 3 2.12 6.45 20.83
CA THR A 3 0.97 5.62 20.50
C THR A 3 1.35 4.70 19.36
N SER A 4 1.00 3.42 19.45
CA SER A 4 1.22 2.44 18.37
C SER A 4 0.59 2.93 17.06
N PHE A 5 1.11 2.45 15.92
CA PHE A 5 0.59 2.87 14.63
C PHE A 5 -0.87 2.43 14.46
N SER A 6 -1.18 1.21 14.86
CA SER A 6 -2.53 0.66 14.94
C SER A 6 -3.50 1.55 15.71
N ALA A 7 -3.10 2.08 16.86
CA ALA A 7 -3.94 2.99 17.64
C ALA A 7 -4.21 4.30 16.90
N ARG A 8 -3.27 4.81 16.10
CA ARG A 8 -3.50 5.99 15.25
C ARG A 8 -4.54 5.71 14.17
N VAL A 9 -4.47 4.53 13.53
CA VAL A 9 -5.45 4.12 12.52
C VAL A 9 -6.85 3.99 13.14
N TRP A 10 -6.96 3.41 14.33
CA TRP A 10 -8.22 3.38 15.07
C TRP A 10 -8.76 4.77 15.42
N ASN A 11 -7.88 5.73 15.74
CA ASN A 11 -8.31 7.11 15.95
C ASN A 11 -8.83 7.74 14.65
N TRP A 12 -8.20 7.52 13.49
CA TRP A 12 -8.74 7.98 12.21
C TRP A 12 -10.13 7.42 11.94
N TYR A 13 -10.36 6.15 12.28
CA TYR A 13 -11.69 5.54 12.18
C TYR A 13 -12.71 6.18 13.14
N ALA A 14 -12.32 6.45 14.38
CA ALA A 14 -13.18 7.07 15.39
C ALA A 14 -13.47 8.56 15.11
N ASP A 15 -12.53 9.26 14.48
CA ASP A 15 -12.61 10.69 14.15
C ASP A 15 -13.24 10.95 12.77
N ASP A 16 -13.85 9.93 12.14
CA ASP A 16 -14.48 10.00 10.82
C ASP A 16 -13.52 10.46 9.68
N GLU A 17 -12.22 10.22 9.82
CA GLU A 17 -11.17 10.55 8.82
C GLU A 17 -11.16 9.52 7.67
N TYR A 18 -12.32 9.33 7.04
CA TYR A 18 -12.58 8.22 6.13
C TYR A 18 -11.78 8.28 4.81
N GLU A 19 -11.49 9.45 4.27
CA GLU A 19 -10.66 9.59 3.06
C GLU A 19 -9.22 9.13 3.32
N LYS A 20 -8.68 9.53 4.47
CA LYS A 20 -7.36 9.11 4.96
C LYS A 20 -7.33 7.61 5.23
N LEU A 21 -8.38 7.07 5.83
CA LEU A 21 -8.50 5.64 6.08
C LEU A 21 -8.53 4.84 4.77
N LEU A 22 -9.29 5.27 3.75
CA LEU A 22 -9.28 4.61 2.44
C LEU A 22 -7.93 4.70 1.75
N SER A 23 -7.28 5.86 1.81
CA SER A 23 -5.93 6.04 1.24
C SER A 23 -4.90 5.16 1.95
N PHE A 24 -5.02 5.02 3.27
CA PHE A 24 -4.19 4.10 4.06
C PHE A 24 -4.40 2.64 3.65
N LEU A 25 -5.65 2.20 3.43
CA LEU A 25 -5.93 0.84 2.96
C LEU A 25 -5.35 0.60 1.56
N GLN A 26 -5.48 1.56 0.65
CA GLN A 26 -4.87 1.48 -0.68
C GLN A 26 -3.35 1.38 -0.62
N LEU A 27 -2.72 2.15 0.27
CA LEU A 27 -1.30 2.02 0.57
C LEU A 27 -0.96 0.60 1.04
N CYS A 28 -1.70 0.07 2.03
CA CYS A 28 -1.44 -1.25 2.60
C CYS A 28 -1.57 -2.36 1.55
N TYR A 29 -2.63 -2.35 0.75
CA TYR A 29 -2.79 -3.30 -0.36
C TYR A 29 -1.71 -3.14 -1.44
N GLY A 30 -1.21 -1.92 -1.65
CA GLY A 30 -0.05 -1.65 -2.50
C GLY A 30 1.22 -2.31 -1.97
N LEU A 31 1.53 -2.08 -0.70
CA LEU A 31 2.69 -2.66 -0.03
C LEU A 31 2.60 -4.19 0.08
N GLU A 32 1.43 -4.75 0.37
CA GLU A 32 1.21 -6.20 0.39
C GLU A 32 1.55 -6.82 -0.95
N PHE A 33 1.06 -6.23 -2.05
CA PHE A 33 1.41 -6.68 -3.39
C PHE A 33 2.92 -6.58 -3.64
N LEU A 34 3.56 -5.47 -3.25
CA LEU A 34 5.00 -5.29 -3.42
C LEU A 34 5.82 -6.27 -2.59
N ALA A 35 5.29 -6.78 -1.49
CA ALA A 35 5.92 -7.76 -0.60
C ALA A 35 5.78 -9.22 -1.08
N LEU A 36 4.89 -9.50 -2.04
CA LEU A 36 4.69 -10.84 -2.59
C LEU A 36 5.92 -11.34 -3.34
N GLU A 37 6.09 -12.67 -3.40
CA GLU A 37 7.09 -13.28 -4.28
C GLU A 37 6.75 -13.06 -5.76
N ALA A 38 7.78 -13.03 -6.61
CA ALA A 38 7.64 -12.68 -8.04
C ALA A 38 6.52 -13.45 -8.76
N LYS A 39 6.41 -14.76 -8.51
CA LYS A 39 5.37 -15.60 -9.10
C LYS A 39 3.97 -15.16 -8.69
N GLN A 40 3.77 -14.84 -7.41
CA GLN A 40 2.48 -14.40 -6.88
C GLN A 40 2.10 -13.01 -7.43
N GLN A 41 3.09 -12.13 -7.60
CA GLN A 41 2.89 -10.83 -8.24
C GLN A 41 2.37 -11.00 -9.67
N SER A 42 3.05 -11.81 -10.49
CA SER A 42 2.63 -12.12 -11.87
C SER A 42 1.22 -12.74 -11.93
N GLU A 43 0.90 -13.69 -11.04
CA GLU A 43 -0.39 -14.39 -11.06
C GLU A 43 -1.57 -13.49 -10.63
N SER A 44 -1.30 -12.40 -9.91
CA SER A 44 -2.32 -11.48 -9.40
C SER A 44 -2.68 -10.34 -10.35
N ILE A 45 -1.99 -10.20 -11.48
CA ILE A 45 -2.22 -9.14 -12.46
C ILE A 45 -2.79 -9.70 -13.76
N PRO A 46 -4.01 -9.29 -14.16
CA PRO A 46 -4.66 -9.84 -15.36
C PRO A 46 -4.18 -9.22 -16.68
N TYR A 47 -3.73 -7.96 -16.69
CA TYR A 47 -3.34 -7.25 -17.92
C TYR A 47 -1.85 -6.90 -17.92
N CYS A 48 -1.51 -5.62 -18.16
CA CYS A 48 -0.13 -5.17 -18.26
C CYS A 48 0.45 -4.98 -16.85
N PRO A 49 1.46 -5.77 -16.44
CA PRO A 49 2.03 -5.71 -15.10
C PRO A 49 2.61 -4.35 -14.75
N ALA A 50 3.35 -3.74 -15.68
CA ALA A 50 3.94 -2.42 -15.46
C ALA A 50 2.85 -1.35 -15.23
N CYS A 51 1.84 -1.29 -16.08
CA CYS A 51 0.76 -0.29 -15.96
C CYS A 51 -0.03 -0.47 -14.66
N GLU A 52 -0.45 -1.71 -14.36
CA GLU A 52 -1.30 -1.98 -13.19
C GLU A 52 -0.54 -1.79 -11.88
N VAL A 53 0.72 -2.24 -11.78
CA VAL A 53 1.52 -2.00 -10.57
C VAL A 53 1.81 -0.52 -10.39
N TRP A 54 2.10 0.19 -11.47
CA TRP A 54 2.31 1.63 -11.38
C TRP A 54 1.07 2.34 -10.83
N SER A 55 -0.08 2.18 -11.50
CA SER A 55 -1.29 2.95 -11.18
C SER A 55 -1.96 2.51 -9.88
N GLU A 56 -2.04 1.20 -9.63
CA GLU A 56 -2.84 0.66 -8.53
C GLU A 56 -2.04 0.40 -7.27
N LYS A 57 -0.70 0.33 -7.34
CA LYS A 57 0.15 -0.04 -6.20
C LYS A 57 1.16 1.06 -5.88
N MET A 58 2.07 1.37 -6.81
CA MET A 58 3.19 2.30 -6.57
C MET A 58 2.69 3.73 -6.35
N LEU A 59 1.79 4.23 -7.19
CA LEU A 59 1.23 5.57 -7.01
C LEU A 59 0.47 5.73 -5.70
N ARG A 60 -0.16 4.68 -5.17
CA ARG A 60 -0.87 4.73 -3.87
C ARG A 60 0.06 5.03 -2.71
N ILE A 61 1.32 4.59 -2.80
CA ILE A 61 2.35 4.89 -1.81
C ILE A 61 2.66 6.39 -1.81
N LYS A 62 2.89 6.93 -3.02
CA LYS A 62 3.20 8.35 -3.22
C LYS A 62 2.03 9.24 -2.81
N ASP A 63 0.82 8.91 -3.27
CA ASP A 63 -0.41 9.63 -2.95
C ASP A 63 -0.63 9.72 -1.43
N PHE A 64 -0.45 8.61 -0.70
CA PHE A 64 -0.60 8.62 0.74
C PHE A 64 0.49 9.46 1.43
N ALA A 65 1.76 9.29 1.04
CA ALA A 65 2.88 10.01 1.63
C ALA A 65 2.78 11.53 1.41
N ASP A 66 2.27 11.96 0.26
CA ASP A 66 2.12 13.38 -0.08
C ASP A 66 0.94 14.03 0.64
N ASN A 67 -0.21 13.34 0.70
CA ASN A 67 -1.42 13.91 1.29
C ASN A 67 -1.47 13.77 2.81
N TYR A 68 -0.95 12.67 3.36
CA TYR A 68 -1.10 12.30 4.77
C TYR A 68 0.22 12.01 5.49
N GLY A 69 1.37 12.20 4.83
CA GLY A 69 2.68 11.92 5.41
C GLY A 69 3.01 12.72 6.68
N ASN A 70 2.34 13.85 6.91
CA ASN A 70 2.53 14.66 8.13
C ASN A 70 1.74 14.11 9.34
N ASP A 71 0.78 13.21 9.10
CA ASP A 71 -0.06 12.60 10.15
C ASP A 71 0.55 11.30 10.71
N ILE A 72 1.61 10.82 10.08
CA ILE A 72 2.35 9.60 10.46
C ILE A 72 3.74 9.95 10.99
N PRO A 73 4.38 9.02 11.73
CA PRO A 73 5.79 9.16 12.12
C PRO A 73 6.71 9.43 10.92
N VAL A 74 7.65 10.38 11.09
CA VAL A 74 8.55 10.87 10.02
C VAL A 74 9.41 9.76 9.41
N ASP A 75 9.80 8.80 10.24
CA ASP A 75 10.58 7.63 9.89
C ASP A 75 9.78 6.63 9.04
N ILE A 76 8.46 6.56 9.19
CA ILE A 76 7.58 5.77 8.29
C ILE A 76 7.37 6.54 6.99
N LYS A 77 7.12 7.85 7.05
CA LYS A 77 7.00 8.70 5.85
C LYS A 77 8.23 8.57 4.95
N ASN A 78 9.43 8.67 5.53
CA ASN A 78 10.67 8.56 4.78
C ASN A 78 10.88 7.17 4.17
N GLU A 79 10.46 6.10 4.86
CA GLU A 79 10.50 4.75 4.31
C GLU A 79 9.55 4.60 3.11
N LEU A 80 8.31 5.11 3.20
CA LEU A 80 7.36 5.09 2.08
C LEU A 80 7.91 5.83 0.86
N LEU A 81 8.50 7.00 1.06
CA LEU A 81 9.12 7.77 -0.02
C LEU A 81 10.33 7.04 -0.63
N SER A 82 11.14 6.37 0.19
CA SER A 82 12.28 5.58 -0.28
C SER A 82 11.84 4.33 -1.06
N ILE A 83 10.75 3.66 -0.66
CA ILE A 83 10.15 2.56 -1.43
C ILE A 83 9.69 3.08 -2.79
N PHE A 84 8.95 4.19 -2.82
CA PHE A 84 8.48 4.77 -4.08
C PHE A 84 9.64 5.18 -4.99
N GLU A 85 10.68 5.82 -4.45
CA GLU A 85 11.87 6.17 -5.21
C GLU A 85 12.60 4.94 -5.76
N SER A 86 12.62 3.83 -5.02
CA SER A 86 13.20 2.57 -5.49
C SER A 86 12.40 1.99 -6.67
N CYS A 87 11.07 2.13 -6.64
CA CYS A 87 10.19 1.76 -7.74
C CYS A 87 10.39 2.66 -8.98
N ASP A 88 10.47 3.97 -8.79
CA ASP A 88 10.64 4.96 -9.87
C ASP A 88 12.00 4.85 -10.57
N ASN A 89 13.01 4.31 -9.87
CA ASN A 89 14.36 4.10 -10.39
C ASN A 89 14.61 2.67 -10.93
N LEU A 90 13.58 1.82 -11.02
CA LEU A 90 13.72 0.52 -11.68
C LEU A 90 14.22 0.71 -13.12
N SER A 91 15.20 -0.10 -13.52
CA SER A 91 15.70 -0.05 -14.89
C SER A 91 14.62 -0.44 -15.91
N SER A 92 14.81 -0.05 -17.17
CA SER A 92 13.92 -0.46 -18.26
C SER A 92 13.89 -1.98 -18.47
N ASP A 93 14.91 -2.71 -18.01
CA ASP A 93 14.95 -4.17 -18.07
C ASP A 93 14.14 -4.79 -16.92
N ALA A 94 14.04 -4.09 -15.78
CA ALA A 94 13.29 -4.52 -14.60
C ALA A 94 11.82 -4.08 -14.63
N PHE A 95 11.47 -3.06 -15.42
CA PHE A 95 10.14 -2.47 -15.46
C PHE A 95 9.77 -1.93 -16.84
N HIS A 96 9.02 -2.72 -17.61
CA HIS A 96 8.48 -2.30 -18.88
C HIS A 96 7.16 -3.01 -19.22
N CYS A 97 6.38 -2.40 -20.11
CA CYS A 97 5.14 -3.00 -20.61
C CYS A 97 5.41 -4.33 -21.32
N ASP A 98 4.39 -5.19 -21.33
CA ASP A 98 4.38 -6.48 -22.01
C ASP A 98 5.36 -7.54 -21.47
N ASP A 99 5.96 -7.32 -20.28
CA ASP A 99 6.73 -8.34 -19.56
C ASP A 99 6.00 -8.88 -18.32
N GLN A 100 5.46 -10.09 -18.45
CA GLN A 100 4.81 -10.83 -17.37
C GLN A 100 5.78 -11.36 -16.30
N PHE A 101 7.08 -11.39 -16.61
CA PHE A 101 8.13 -11.92 -15.74
C PHE A 101 8.99 -10.85 -15.09
N MET A 102 8.67 -9.56 -15.29
CA MET A 102 9.47 -8.42 -14.81
C MET A 102 9.78 -8.50 -13.30
N PHE A 103 8.86 -9.02 -12.49
CA PHE A 103 9.03 -9.20 -11.05
C PHE A 103 10.15 -10.18 -10.64
N SER A 104 10.57 -11.05 -11.57
CA SER A 104 11.68 -11.99 -11.36
C SER A 104 13.05 -11.29 -11.47
N HIS A 105 13.08 -10.06 -11.97
CA HIS A 105 14.31 -9.27 -12.01
C HIS A 105 14.82 -9.00 -10.59
N ASN A 106 16.15 -8.99 -10.42
CA ASN A 106 16.78 -8.91 -9.10
C ASN A 106 16.53 -7.56 -8.39
N GLU A 107 16.34 -6.47 -9.15
CA GLU A 107 16.05 -5.14 -8.60
C GLU A 107 14.79 -5.13 -7.71
N TRP A 108 13.78 -5.94 -8.04
CA TRP A 108 12.56 -6.08 -7.24
C TRP A 108 12.77 -6.68 -5.85
N ALA A 109 13.88 -7.39 -5.61
CA ALA A 109 14.16 -7.98 -4.30
C ALA A 109 14.33 -6.91 -3.22
N SER A 110 14.92 -5.76 -3.55
CA SER A 110 15.09 -4.66 -2.61
C SER A 110 13.74 -4.03 -2.22
N ILE A 111 12.86 -3.82 -3.21
CA ILE A 111 11.50 -3.30 -3.03
C ILE A 111 10.66 -4.26 -2.19
N ARG A 112 10.71 -5.57 -2.48
CA ARG A 112 10.02 -6.61 -1.69
C ARG A 112 10.39 -6.53 -0.21
N ASN A 113 11.69 -6.53 0.08
CA ASN A 113 12.17 -6.46 1.46
C ASN A 113 11.76 -5.16 2.16
N ALA A 114 11.83 -4.02 1.47
CA ALA A 114 11.41 -2.74 2.01
C ALA A 114 9.90 -2.71 2.30
N ALA A 115 9.07 -3.26 1.40
CA ALA A 115 7.63 -3.37 1.62
C ALA A 115 7.28 -4.27 2.82
N ILE A 116 7.94 -5.42 2.97
CA ILE A 116 7.79 -6.32 4.13
C ILE A 116 8.09 -5.58 5.44
N ASN A 117 9.22 -4.85 5.48
CA ASN A 117 9.63 -4.10 6.67
C ASN A 117 8.63 -2.98 6.99
N CYS A 118 8.19 -2.25 5.97
CA CYS A 118 7.22 -1.17 6.14
C CYS A 118 5.87 -1.69 6.66
N LEU A 119 5.36 -2.81 6.13
CA LEU A 119 4.13 -3.46 6.61
C LEU A 119 4.22 -3.85 8.09
N ALA A 120 5.39 -4.35 8.53
CA ALA A 120 5.63 -4.66 9.92
C ALA A 120 5.62 -3.40 10.81
N ARG A 121 6.23 -2.29 10.34
CA ARG A 121 6.30 -1.03 11.09
C ARG A 121 4.96 -0.31 11.23
N ILE A 122 4.10 -0.39 10.22
CA ILE A 122 2.71 0.11 10.30
C ILE A 122 1.75 -0.87 10.99
N GLU A 123 2.29 -1.97 11.52
CA GLU A 123 1.55 -2.99 12.26
C GLU A 123 0.39 -3.59 11.45
N TRP A 124 0.56 -3.70 10.12
CA TRP A 124 -0.52 -4.08 9.22
C TRP A 124 -1.13 -5.45 9.56
N CYS A 125 -0.32 -6.41 10.02
CA CYS A 125 -0.80 -7.72 10.45
C CYS A 125 -1.85 -7.67 11.57
N THR A 126 -1.88 -6.59 12.36
CA THR A 126 -2.88 -6.38 13.42
C THR A 126 -4.15 -5.69 12.92
N LEU A 127 -4.05 -4.97 11.80
CA LEU A 127 -5.12 -4.17 11.21
C LEU A 127 -5.83 -4.88 10.06
N GLN A 128 -5.16 -5.81 9.38
CA GLN A 128 -5.64 -6.49 8.16
C GLN A 128 -7.02 -7.14 8.35
N ALA A 129 -7.28 -7.73 9.52
CA ALA A 129 -8.57 -8.34 9.85
C ALA A 129 -9.75 -7.34 9.88
N TYR A 130 -9.46 -6.06 10.12
CA TYR A 130 -10.43 -4.98 10.19
C TYR A 130 -10.53 -4.17 8.89
N ALA A 131 -9.67 -4.45 7.91
CA ALA A 131 -9.66 -3.76 6.63
C ALA A 131 -11.03 -3.75 5.92
N PRO A 132 -11.81 -4.86 5.90
CA PRO A 132 -13.15 -4.85 5.33
C PRO A 132 -14.11 -3.89 6.05
N GLU A 133 -14.04 -3.81 7.38
CA GLU A 133 -14.86 -2.90 8.19
C GLU A 133 -14.50 -1.44 7.88
N PHE A 134 -13.21 -1.11 7.91
CA PHE A 134 -12.69 0.22 7.59
C PHE A 134 -13.13 0.68 6.20
N GLU A 135 -12.92 -0.16 5.18
CA GLU A 135 -13.27 0.12 3.80
C GLU A 135 -14.79 0.27 3.64
N GLY A 136 -15.54 -0.63 4.24
CA GLY A 136 -17.00 -0.66 4.20
C GLY A 136 -17.63 0.58 4.78
N ARG A 137 -17.22 0.95 5.99
CA ARG A 137 -17.72 2.14 6.69
C ARG A 137 -17.34 3.41 5.94
N ALA A 138 -16.07 3.55 5.54
CA ALA A 138 -15.60 4.73 4.84
C ALA A 138 -16.32 4.94 3.51
N ARG A 139 -16.49 3.88 2.70
CA ARG A 139 -17.24 3.96 1.44
C ARG A 139 -18.72 4.25 1.64
N ASN A 140 -19.31 3.73 2.72
CA ASN A 140 -20.71 4.02 3.04
C ASN A 140 -20.92 5.51 3.33
N VAL A 141 -20.03 6.11 4.13
CA VAL A 141 -20.13 7.53 4.49
C VAL A 141 -19.82 8.43 3.29
N LEU A 142 -18.76 8.15 2.54
CA LEU A 142 -18.30 9.02 1.45
C LEU A 142 -19.15 8.89 0.17
N TYR A 143 -19.63 7.68 -0.14
CA TYR A 143 -20.25 7.38 -1.45
C TYR A 143 -21.64 6.77 -1.34
N GLY A 144 -22.18 6.55 -0.14
CA GLY A 144 -23.48 5.92 0.06
C GLY A 144 -23.52 4.43 -0.32
N VAL A 145 -22.37 3.77 -0.46
CA VAL A 145 -22.28 2.34 -0.82
C VAL A 145 -22.53 1.49 0.45
N PRO A 146 -23.56 0.62 0.51
CA PRO A 146 -23.80 -0.20 1.69
C PRO A 146 -22.66 -1.20 1.93
N TYR A 147 -22.11 -1.25 3.15
CA TYR A 147 -21.23 -2.35 3.56
C TYR A 147 -22.02 -3.66 3.63
N LYS A 148 -21.46 -4.73 3.05
CA LYS A 148 -21.94 -6.09 3.23
C LYS A 148 -20.79 -6.92 3.77
N GLU A 149 -20.92 -7.40 5.00
CA GLU A 149 -20.08 -8.49 5.49
C GLU A 149 -20.30 -9.70 4.57
N THR A 150 -19.22 -10.23 4.00
CA THR A 150 -19.23 -11.48 3.21
C THR A 150 -18.96 -12.67 4.10
#